data_AF-A0AAV0V2L7-F1
#
_entry.id   AF-A0AAV0V2L7-F1
#
_cell.length_a   1.000
_cell.length_b   1.000
_cell.length_c   1.000
_cell.angle_alpha   90.00
_cell.angle_beta   90.00
_cell.angle_gamma   90.00
#
_symmetry.space_group_name_H-M   'P 1'
#
loop_
_entity.id
_entity.type
_entity.pdbx_description
1 polymer ?
#
loop_
_entity_poly.entity_id
_entity_poly.type
_entity_poly.pdbx_seq_one_letter_code
_entity_poly.pdbx_strand_id
1 'polypeptide(L)'
;MSSEIDRRAVPDEVTALLTVKIGEVSRTSRKHLTIITFSFLLSEGLDVLRAKTDSCTEKVLSSFQGERHVRHDMAMYMRPGAHSKQAELVEITHDNFHSRLNRSYKNYLKRKTHAPFQCEIYVYVKKLVPSRRRRLKETGAVVEREGPEVKRNRFTISEEGDEEHRTLETVQGQQVPGGYYRPVRMLVNGAVVPVQVNVQDLLACFTLFQQQTLVGSTDEDGRRDYDRGGHEAVDGADPDGDTFE
;
A
#
# COMPACT_ATOMS: atom_id res chain seq x y z
N MET A 1 -34.06 -5.33 -34.26
CA MET A 1 -34.29 -6.08 -33.02
C MET A 1 -33.54 -5.37 -31.91
N SER A 2 -34.18 -4.39 -31.27
CA SER A 2 -33.58 -3.67 -30.15
C SER A 2 -33.74 -4.55 -28.92
N SER A 3 -32.65 -5.18 -28.48
CA SER A 3 -32.62 -5.86 -27.19
C SER A 3 -33.07 -4.85 -26.14
N GLU A 4 -34.22 -5.11 -25.54
CA GLU A 4 -34.73 -4.37 -24.39
C GLU A 4 -33.72 -4.59 -23.26
N ILE A 5 -32.73 -3.68 -23.19
CA ILE A 5 -31.69 -3.71 -22.16
C ILE A 5 -32.43 -3.71 -20.84
N ASP A 6 -32.34 -4.82 -20.09
CA ASP A 6 -32.97 -4.95 -18.79
C ASP A 6 -32.44 -3.81 -17.91
N ARG A 7 -33.24 -2.74 -17.78
CA ARG A 7 -32.89 -1.54 -17.01
C ARG A 7 -32.70 -1.86 -15.52
N ARG A 8 -32.91 -3.11 -15.11
CA ARG A 8 -32.70 -3.62 -13.75
C ARG A 8 -31.34 -4.31 -13.57
N ALA A 9 -30.64 -4.63 -14.65
CA ALA A 9 -29.30 -5.18 -14.61
C ALA A 9 -28.26 -4.07 -14.37
N VAL A 10 -27.20 -4.41 -13.63
CA VAL A 10 -26.06 -3.50 -13.44
C VAL A 10 -25.41 -3.26 -14.81
N PRO A 11 -25.13 -2.00 -15.20
CA PRO A 11 -24.35 -1.72 -16.41
C PRO A 11 -22.97 -2.37 -16.35
N ASP A 12 -22.42 -2.78 -17.49
CA ASP A 12 -21.07 -3.35 -17.51
C ASP A 12 -20.03 -2.31 -17.09
N GLU A 13 -20.11 -1.09 -17.61
CA GLU A 13 -19.28 0.02 -17.14
C GLU A 13 -19.85 0.63 -15.86
N VAL A 14 -19.06 0.57 -14.77
CA VAL A 14 -19.45 1.07 -13.46
C VAL A 14 -18.43 2.08 -12.96
N THR A 15 -18.91 3.18 -12.38
CA THR A 15 -18.06 4.14 -11.67
C THR A 15 -17.91 3.74 -10.21
N ALA A 16 -16.68 3.49 -9.78
CA ALA A 16 -16.34 3.34 -8.37
C ALA A 16 -16.18 4.71 -7.70
N LEU A 17 -16.73 4.87 -6.50
CA LEU A 17 -16.45 5.96 -5.57
C LEU A 17 -15.62 5.40 -4.42
N LEU A 18 -14.30 5.50 -4.55
CA LEU A 18 -13.34 4.97 -3.59
C LEU A 18 -13.07 6.00 -2.48
N THR A 19 -13.40 5.63 -1.25
CA THR A 19 -13.09 6.39 -0.04
C THR A 19 -11.91 5.75 0.69
N VAL A 20 -10.80 6.49 0.79
CA VAL A 20 -9.62 6.04 1.56
C VAL A 20 -9.75 6.53 2.99
N LYS A 21 -10.20 5.67 3.90
CA LYS A 21 -10.41 6.01 5.31
C LYS A 21 -9.15 5.86 6.16
N ILE A 22 -8.99 6.74 7.14
CA ILE A 22 -7.88 6.67 8.12
C ILE A 22 -8.35 5.87 9.34
N GLY A 23 -7.66 4.81 9.71
CA GLY A 23 -7.96 3.99 10.88
C GLY A 23 -8.16 2.52 10.52
N GLU A 24 -9.15 1.90 11.14
CA GLU A 24 -9.46 0.47 11.02
C GLU A 24 -10.95 0.28 10.74
N VAL A 25 -11.32 -0.78 10.02
CA VAL A 25 -12.72 -1.06 9.69
C VAL A 25 -13.59 -1.26 10.94
N SER A 26 -13.05 -1.91 11.96
CA SER A 26 -13.73 -2.21 13.23
C SER A 26 -13.95 -0.99 14.12
N ARG A 27 -13.25 0.12 13.87
CA ARG A 27 -13.32 1.34 14.69
C ARG A 27 -13.92 2.47 13.89
N THR A 28 -14.96 3.10 14.43
CA THR A 28 -15.60 4.25 13.76
C THR A 28 -14.57 5.30 13.39
N SER A 29 -14.39 5.52 12.09
CA SER A 29 -13.53 6.57 11.57
C SER A 29 -14.34 7.59 10.79
N ARG A 30 -14.20 8.85 11.21
CA ARG A 30 -14.80 10.01 10.54
C ARG A 30 -13.82 10.67 9.58
N LYS A 31 -12.52 10.36 9.65
CA LYS A 31 -11.49 10.97 8.81
C LYS A 31 -11.18 10.09 7.60
N HIS A 32 -11.11 10.70 6.43
CA HIS A 32 -10.64 10.08 5.20
C HIS A 32 -9.48 10.91 4.64
N LEU A 33 -8.54 10.25 3.97
CA LEU A 33 -7.46 10.91 3.24
C LEU A 33 -8.01 11.60 2.00
N THR A 34 -8.84 10.89 1.25
CA THR A 34 -9.43 11.39 0.01
C THR A 34 -10.64 10.55 -0.40
N ILE A 35 -11.41 11.09 -1.33
CA ILE A 35 -12.46 10.41 -2.08
C ILE A 35 -12.13 10.60 -3.55
N ILE A 36 -12.01 9.50 -4.28
CA ILE A 36 -11.64 9.48 -5.69
C ILE A 36 -12.60 8.60 -6.48
N THR A 37 -12.79 8.93 -7.75
CA THR A 37 -13.64 8.15 -8.65
C THR A 37 -12.82 7.60 -9.80
N PHE A 38 -13.19 6.40 -10.26
CA PHE A 38 -12.63 5.78 -11.46
C PHE A 38 -13.65 4.81 -12.05
N SER A 39 -13.57 4.53 -13.35
CA SER A 39 -14.42 3.55 -14.02
C SER A 39 -13.75 2.18 -14.11
N PHE A 40 -14.57 1.14 -14.11
CA PHE A 40 -14.15 -0.24 -14.37
C PHE A 40 -15.27 -1.01 -15.08
N LEU A 41 -14.90 -2.08 -15.77
CA LEU A 41 -15.86 -2.97 -16.40
C LEU A 41 -16.18 -4.13 -15.46
N LEU A 42 -17.44 -4.50 -15.35
CA LEU A 42 -17.89 -5.63 -14.53
C LEU A 42 -17.37 -6.94 -15.12
N SER A 43 -17.28 -7.02 -16.45
CA SER A 43 -16.69 -8.11 -17.22
C SER A 43 -15.19 -8.34 -16.95
N GLU A 44 -14.44 -7.31 -16.55
CA GLU A 44 -13.02 -7.43 -16.12
C GLU A 44 -12.87 -8.16 -14.77
N GLY A 45 -13.93 -8.22 -13.98
CA GLY A 45 -13.96 -8.92 -12.70
C GLY A 45 -13.31 -8.17 -11.52
N LEU A 46 -13.25 -8.87 -10.39
CA LEU A 46 -12.81 -8.29 -9.11
C LEU A 46 -11.32 -7.95 -9.08
N ASP A 47 -10.48 -8.70 -9.77
CA ASP A 47 -9.02 -8.50 -9.73
C ASP A 47 -8.61 -7.17 -10.36
N VAL A 48 -9.24 -6.79 -11.46
CA VAL A 48 -8.99 -5.49 -12.08
C VAL A 48 -9.50 -4.36 -11.19
N LEU A 49 -10.64 -4.53 -10.53
CA LEU A 49 -11.13 -3.56 -9.55
C LEU A 49 -10.16 -3.40 -8.37
N ARG A 50 -9.59 -4.51 -7.87
CA ARG A 50 -8.55 -4.48 -6.82
C ARG A 50 -7.31 -3.74 -7.30
N ALA A 51 -6.77 -4.12 -8.45
CA ALA A 51 -5.58 -3.48 -9.02
C ALA A 51 -5.77 -1.95 -9.24
N LYS A 52 -6.94 -1.54 -9.75
CA LYS A 52 -7.29 -0.11 -9.89
C LYS A 52 -7.37 0.58 -8.52
N THR A 53 -8.04 -0.04 -7.55
CA THR A 53 -8.14 0.47 -6.17
C THR A 53 -6.78 0.64 -5.51
N ASP A 54 -5.90 -0.34 -5.68
CA ASP A 54 -4.55 -0.35 -5.12
C ASP A 54 -3.69 0.73 -5.76
N SER A 55 -3.65 0.80 -7.10
CA SER A 55 -2.95 1.86 -7.83
C SER A 55 -3.41 3.26 -7.42
N CYS A 56 -4.72 3.45 -7.31
CA CYS A 56 -5.32 4.69 -6.83
C CYS A 56 -4.89 5.01 -5.40
N THR A 57 -4.93 4.03 -4.50
CA THR A 57 -4.56 4.23 -3.10
C THR A 57 -3.07 4.54 -2.95
N GLU A 58 -2.19 3.85 -3.68
CA GLU A 58 -0.75 4.09 -3.66
C GLU A 58 -0.37 5.47 -4.21
N LYS A 59 -1.03 5.91 -5.28
CA LYS A 59 -0.87 7.29 -5.80
C LYS A 59 -1.26 8.33 -4.76
N VAL A 60 -2.34 8.09 -4.03
CA VAL A 60 -2.77 8.97 -2.93
C VAL A 60 -1.74 8.96 -1.80
N LEU A 61 -1.26 7.78 -1.39
CA LEU A 61 -0.29 7.65 -0.31
C LEU A 61 1.07 8.28 -0.64
N SER A 62 1.50 8.21 -1.91
CA SER A 62 2.78 8.78 -2.36
C SER A 62 2.71 10.29 -2.58
N SER A 63 1.56 10.83 -3.00
CA SER A 63 1.35 12.27 -3.22
C SER A 63 0.91 13.05 -1.97
N PHE A 64 0.49 12.35 -0.91
CA PHE A 64 0.00 13.01 0.30
C PHE A 64 1.10 13.79 1.02
N GLN A 65 0.96 15.12 1.06
CA GLN A 65 1.86 16.01 1.79
C GLN A 65 1.40 16.11 3.25
N GLY A 66 1.96 15.28 4.12
CA GLY A 66 1.61 15.29 5.53
C GLY A 66 2.12 14.08 6.28
N GLU A 67 1.35 13.67 7.30
CA GLU A 67 1.66 12.47 8.06
C GLU A 67 1.66 11.25 7.13
N ARG A 68 2.71 10.42 7.23
CA ARG A 68 2.82 9.23 6.39
C ARG A 68 1.74 8.23 6.78
N HIS A 69 1.04 7.71 5.80
CA HIS A 69 0.04 6.65 5.98
C HIS A 69 0.51 5.39 5.25
N VAL A 70 0.11 4.23 5.76
CA VAL A 70 0.38 2.92 5.13
C VAL A 70 -0.91 2.12 5.12
N ARG A 71 -1.17 1.45 4.00
CA ARG A 71 -2.26 0.49 3.89
C ARG A 71 -1.77 -0.85 4.42
N HIS A 72 -2.29 -1.27 5.57
CA HIS A 72 -1.99 -2.59 6.16
C HIS A 72 -3.07 -3.62 5.80
N ASP A 73 -4.31 -3.16 5.68
CA ASP A 73 -5.44 -3.99 5.29
C ASP A 73 -5.64 -3.89 3.77
N MET A 74 -5.44 -4.99 3.06
CA MET A 74 -5.63 -5.08 1.61
C MET A 74 -7.10 -5.28 1.23
N ALA A 75 -7.98 -5.61 2.19
CA ALA A 75 -9.39 -5.80 1.92
C ALA A 75 -10.05 -4.52 1.39
N MET A 76 -11.07 -4.71 0.57
CA MET A 76 -11.97 -3.67 0.10
C MET A 76 -13.34 -3.91 0.69
N TYR A 77 -14.07 -2.85 1.01
CA TYR A 77 -15.37 -2.96 1.66
C TYR A 77 -16.46 -2.21 0.92
N MET A 78 -17.70 -2.71 0.99
CA MET A 78 -18.91 -2.03 0.53
C MET A 78 -19.93 -1.90 1.65
N ARG A 79 -20.78 -0.89 1.55
CA ARG A 79 -21.98 -0.81 2.40
C ARG A 79 -23.04 -1.80 1.92
N PRO A 80 -23.68 -2.57 2.83
CA PRO A 80 -24.81 -3.42 2.45
C PRO A 80 -26.06 -2.61 2.10
N GLY A 81 -26.20 -1.40 2.65
CA GLY A 81 -27.32 -0.49 2.39
C GLY A 81 -26.95 0.99 2.53
N ALA A 82 -27.87 1.86 2.12
CA ALA A 82 -27.66 3.32 2.09
C ALA A 82 -27.25 3.89 3.45
N HIS A 83 -27.93 3.43 4.50
CA HIS A 83 -27.79 3.93 5.87
C HIS A 83 -26.99 2.98 6.76
N SER A 84 -26.26 2.03 6.15
CA SER A 84 -25.47 1.07 6.91
C SER A 84 -24.36 1.76 7.68
N LYS A 85 -24.16 1.27 8.91
CA LYS A 85 -23.09 1.75 9.79
C LYS A 85 -21.74 1.20 9.31
N GLN A 86 -20.65 1.81 9.77
CA GLN A 86 -19.31 1.32 9.42
C GLN A 86 -19.06 -0.12 9.89
N ALA A 87 -19.57 -0.49 11.07
CA ALA A 87 -19.45 -1.85 11.60
C ALA A 87 -20.19 -2.91 10.75
N GLU A 88 -21.06 -2.48 9.83
CA GLU A 88 -21.80 -3.35 8.91
C GLU A 88 -21.15 -3.42 7.53
N LEU A 89 -20.00 -2.76 7.34
CA LEU A 89 -19.24 -2.89 6.10
C LEU A 89 -18.89 -4.35 5.84
N VAL A 90 -19.04 -4.77 4.60
CA VAL A 90 -18.74 -6.13 4.18
C VAL A 90 -17.57 -6.11 3.24
N GLU A 91 -16.61 -7.00 3.51
CA GLU A 91 -15.48 -7.25 2.62
C GLU A 91 -15.96 -7.77 1.26
N ILE A 92 -15.34 -7.27 0.19
CA ILE A 92 -15.58 -7.70 -1.19
C ILE A 92 -14.67 -8.88 -1.50
N THR A 93 -15.28 -10.03 -1.76
CA THR A 93 -14.62 -11.27 -2.19
C THR A 93 -15.13 -11.70 -3.56
N HIS A 94 -14.44 -12.63 -4.22
CA HIS A 94 -14.88 -13.15 -5.52
C HIS A 94 -16.30 -13.71 -5.46
N ASP A 95 -16.61 -14.45 -4.39
CA ASP A 95 -17.92 -15.09 -4.19
C ASP A 95 -19.06 -14.08 -4.04
N ASN A 96 -18.76 -12.88 -3.53
CA ASN A 96 -19.80 -11.91 -3.18
C ASN A 96 -19.82 -10.67 -4.08
N PHE A 97 -18.82 -10.47 -4.93
CA PHE A 97 -18.63 -9.24 -5.71
C PHE A 97 -19.87 -8.86 -6.53
N HIS A 98 -20.33 -9.76 -7.41
CA HIS A 98 -21.49 -9.50 -8.26
C HIS A 98 -22.78 -9.33 -7.46
N SER A 99 -22.99 -10.13 -6.41
CA SER A 99 -24.21 -10.03 -5.59
C SER A 99 -24.28 -8.70 -4.82
N ARG A 100 -23.13 -8.19 -4.36
CA ARG A 100 -23.00 -6.89 -3.68
C ARG A 100 -23.24 -5.73 -4.63
N LEU A 101 -22.64 -5.76 -5.82
CA LEU A 101 -22.88 -4.76 -6.86
C LEU A 101 -24.35 -4.71 -7.28
N ASN A 102 -24.95 -5.87 -7.58
CA ASN A 102 -26.37 -5.98 -7.92
C ASN A 102 -27.27 -5.40 -6.84
N ARG A 103 -26.98 -5.70 -5.56
CA ARG A 103 -27.75 -5.14 -4.44
C ARG A 103 -27.58 -3.63 -4.32
N SER A 104 -26.36 -3.12 -4.48
CA SER A 104 -26.08 -1.68 -4.47
C SER A 104 -26.84 -0.95 -5.57
N TYR A 105 -26.82 -1.50 -6.79
CA TYR A 105 -27.54 -0.93 -7.94
C TYR A 105 -29.05 -0.97 -7.76
N LYS A 106 -29.61 -2.09 -7.28
CA LYS A 106 -31.04 -2.17 -6.92
C LYS A 106 -31.43 -1.11 -5.89
N ASN A 107 -30.56 -0.85 -4.91
CA ASN A 107 -30.80 0.20 -3.93
C ASN A 107 -30.73 1.61 -4.55
N TYR A 108 -29.82 1.83 -5.50
CA TYR A 108 -29.74 3.07 -6.27
C TYR A 108 -31.03 3.33 -7.07
N LEU A 109 -31.53 2.33 -7.81
CA LEU A 109 -32.76 2.45 -8.59
C LEU A 109 -33.98 2.84 -7.72
N LYS A 110 -34.01 2.42 -6.46
CA LYS A 110 -35.08 2.78 -5.51
C LYS A 110 -35.06 4.25 -5.07
N ARG A 111 -33.91 4.94 -5.14
CA ARG A 111 -33.75 6.30 -4.60
C ARG A 111 -34.34 7.40 -5.50
N LYS A 112 -34.79 7.07 -6.71
CA LYS A 112 -35.35 8.02 -7.70
C LYS A 112 -34.50 9.30 -7.85
N THR A 113 -33.18 9.14 -7.82
CA THR A 113 -32.22 10.24 -7.98
C THR A 113 -31.83 10.39 -9.45
N HIS A 114 -31.50 11.63 -9.86
CA HIS A 114 -30.93 11.93 -11.18
C HIS A 114 -29.41 11.75 -11.23
N ALA A 115 -28.76 11.60 -10.08
CA ALA A 115 -27.32 11.36 -10.03
C ALA A 115 -26.97 10.00 -10.66
N PRO A 116 -25.83 9.86 -11.36
CA PRO A 116 -25.41 8.57 -11.89
C PRO A 116 -25.13 7.57 -10.76
N PHE A 117 -25.28 6.29 -11.06
CA PHE A 117 -24.91 5.23 -10.12
C PHE A 117 -23.40 5.26 -9.84
N GLN A 118 -23.05 5.21 -8.56
CA GLN A 118 -21.67 5.05 -8.11
C GLN A 118 -21.58 3.89 -7.13
N CYS A 119 -20.63 2.98 -7.37
CA CYS A 119 -20.30 1.90 -6.47
C CYS A 119 -19.40 2.43 -5.34
N GLU A 120 -19.95 2.61 -4.15
CA GLU A 120 -19.19 3.04 -2.97
C GLU A 120 -18.23 1.93 -2.49
N ILE A 121 -16.93 2.20 -2.54
CA ILE A 121 -15.86 1.29 -2.10
C ILE A 121 -15.06 1.98 -0.99
N TYR A 122 -14.69 1.22 0.03
CA TYR A 122 -13.94 1.70 1.18
C TYR A 122 -12.66 0.88 1.35
N VAL A 123 -11.55 1.58 1.58
CA VAL A 123 -10.28 0.98 2.01
C VAL A 123 -9.78 1.72 3.24
N TYR A 124 -8.94 1.05 4.04
CA TYR A 124 -8.45 1.60 5.31
C TYR A 124 -6.93 1.70 5.33
N VAL A 125 -6.44 2.85 5.78
CA VAL A 125 -5.01 3.11 5.96
C VAL A 125 -4.74 3.52 7.40
N LYS A 126 -3.55 3.16 7.90
CA LYS A 126 -3.12 3.56 9.24
C LYS A 126 -2.09 4.68 9.14
N LYS A 127 -2.15 5.60 10.09
CA LYS A 127 -1.10 6.60 10.28
C LYS A 127 0.17 5.89 10.75
N LEU A 128 1.27 6.14 10.06
CA LEU A 128 2.59 5.70 10.48
C LEU A 128 3.10 6.72 11.50
N VAL A 129 2.95 6.43 12.79
CA VAL A 129 3.62 7.22 13.82
C VAL A 129 5.11 6.85 13.76
N PRO A 130 6.03 7.79 13.51
CA PRO A 130 7.44 7.48 13.58
C PRO A 130 7.74 7.02 15.00
N SER A 131 8.24 5.80 15.13
CA SER A 131 8.70 5.25 16.41
C SER A 131 9.63 6.27 17.04
N ARG A 132 9.17 6.98 18.08
CA ARG A 132 10.04 7.82 18.88
C ARG A 132 11.10 6.88 19.42
N ARG A 133 12.30 6.90 18.83
CA ARG A 133 13.47 6.21 19.39
C ARG A 133 13.58 6.74 20.82
N ARG A 134 13.17 5.92 21.80
CA ARG A 134 13.59 6.13 23.18
C ARG A 134 15.10 6.19 23.09
N ARG A 135 15.66 7.37 23.35
CA ARG A 135 17.09 7.53 23.63
C ARG A 135 17.36 6.52 24.74
N LEU A 136 17.93 5.38 24.37
CA LEU A 136 18.50 4.46 25.33
C LEU A 136 19.60 5.29 25.97
N LYS A 137 19.33 5.83 27.15
CA LYS A 137 20.34 6.48 27.96
C LYS A 137 21.30 5.35 28.27
N GLU A 138 22.45 5.33 27.61
CA GLU A 138 23.61 4.59 28.08
C GLU A 138 23.81 5.01 29.54
N THR A 139 23.33 4.18 30.45
CA THR A 139 23.81 4.17 31.81
C THR A 139 25.22 3.61 31.74
N GLY A 140 26.17 4.50 31.48
CA GLY A 140 27.56 4.26 31.83
C GLY A 140 27.60 3.90 33.31
N ALA A 141 27.99 2.67 33.59
CA ALA A 141 28.37 2.23 34.92
C ALA A 141 29.64 3.00 35.30
N VAL A 142 29.46 4.13 35.98
CA VAL A 142 30.53 4.76 36.76
C VAL A 142 30.38 4.25 38.18
N VAL A 143 31.40 3.50 38.59
CA VAL A 143 31.63 3.00 39.94
C VAL A 143 31.59 4.17 40.93
N GLU A 144 30.90 3.91 42.04
CA GLU A 144 30.70 4.78 43.20
C GLU A 144 31.96 5.50 43.67
N ARG A 145 31.83 6.79 43.97
CA ARG A 145 32.44 7.40 45.16
C ARG A 145 31.53 8.45 45.78
N GLU A 146 31.48 8.38 47.10
CA GLU A 146 30.55 9.01 48.03
C GLU A 146 30.73 10.54 48.19
N GLY A 147 29.60 11.25 48.25
CA GLY A 147 29.23 12.45 49.05
C GLY A 147 30.12 13.71 49.13
N PRO A 148 29.65 14.83 49.75
CA PRO A 148 28.31 15.10 50.30
C PRO A 148 27.67 16.45 49.85
N GLU A 149 26.41 16.62 50.26
CA GLU A 149 25.49 17.78 50.13
C GLU A 149 26.06 19.17 50.46
N VAL A 150 25.65 20.21 49.70
CA VAL A 150 25.30 21.54 50.26
C VAL A 150 24.17 22.22 49.43
N LYS A 151 23.31 22.93 50.17
CA LYS A 151 22.02 23.58 49.87
C LYS A 151 22.10 24.94 49.16
N ARG A 152 20.98 25.32 48.50
CA ARG A 152 20.47 26.69 48.20
C ARG A 152 21.37 27.50 47.21
N ASN A 153 20.90 28.36 46.31
CA ASN A 153 19.84 29.36 46.39
C ASN A 153 19.50 29.91 44.99
N ARG A 154 18.45 30.73 44.98
CA ARG A 154 17.80 31.45 43.87
C ARG A 154 18.58 32.74 43.49
N PHE A 155 18.30 33.26 42.28
CA PHE A 155 18.43 34.65 41.77
C PHE A 155 19.62 35.08 40.86
N THR A 156 19.23 35.50 39.63
CA THR A 156 19.62 36.65 38.76
C THR A 156 21.05 37.03 38.34
N ILE A 157 21.23 37.07 37.00
CA ILE A 157 21.73 38.13 36.07
C ILE A 157 23.00 38.94 36.42
N SER A 158 24.00 38.86 35.52
CA SER A 158 24.81 39.94 34.86
C SER A 158 25.86 39.23 33.94
N GLU A 159 25.93 39.44 32.61
CA GLU A 159 26.72 40.48 31.87
C GLU A 159 28.21 40.51 32.32
N GLU A 160 29.28 40.34 31.52
CA GLU A 160 29.65 40.35 30.09
C GLU A 160 30.92 39.49 29.89
N GLY A 161 31.29 39.13 28.65
CA GLY A 161 32.69 38.78 28.30
C GLY A 161 32.92 37.53 27.43
N ASP A 162 32.74 37.71 26.11
CA ASP A 162 33.48 37.22 24.93
C ASP A 162 34.31 35.90 24.90
N GLU A 163 34.21 35.26 23.71
CA GLU A 163 35.09 34.24 23.07
C GLU A 163 35.04 32.79 23.64
N GLU A 164 34.91 31.70 22.88
CA GLU A 164 34.76 31.43 21.46
C GLU A 164 34.49 29.91 21.27
N HIS A 165 33.86 29.54 20.15
CA HIS A 165 33.85 28.22 19.47
C HIS A 165 32.90 27.05 19.87
N ARG A 166 32.06 26.76 18.86
CA ARG A 166 31.48 25.47 18.42
C ARG A 166 30.11 25.04 18.95
N THR A 167 29.11 25.78 18.51
CA THR A 167 27.84 25.24 18.03
C THR A 167 28.07 24.21 16.90
N LEU A 168 27.74 22.94 17.14
CA LEU A 168 27.48 21.97 16.09
C LEU A 168 26.09 22.26 15.51
N GLU A 169 26.04 23.17 14.56
CA GLU A 169 24.92 23.32 13.66
C GLU A 169 24.75 22.01 12.87
N THR A 170 23.62 21.33 13.07
CA THR A 170 23.12 20.37 12.09
C THR A 170 22.86 21.11 10.80
N VAL A 171 23.81 20.98 9.87
CA VAL A 171 23.77 21.49 8.49
C VAL A 171 22.44 21.09 7.85
N GLN A 172 21.53 22.05 7.83
CA GLN A 172 20.38 22.08 6.94
C GLN A 172 20.88 21.94 5.52
N GLY A 173 20.17 21.16 4.72
CA GLY A 173 20.52 20.89 3.32
C GLY A 173 20.83 22.19 2.58
N GLN A 174 22.11 22.35 2.26
CA GLN A 174 22.62 23.43 1.44
C GLN A 174 21.99 23.27 0.06
N GLN A 175 21.00 24.12 -0.23
CA GLN A 175 20.37 24.22 -1.54
C GLN A 175 21.40 24.82 -2.49
N VAL A 176 22.14 23.96 -3.18
CA VAL A 176 22.91 24.33 -4.36
C VAL A 176 21.96 24.26 -5.58
N PRO A 177 21.86 25.31 -6.39
CA PRO A 177 20.98 25.32 -7.55
C PRO A 177 21.56 24.38 -8.62
N GLY A 178 20.98 23.18 -8.74
CA GLY A 178 21.30 22.29 -9.86
C GLY A 178 21.26 20.78 -9.61
N GLY A 179 21.17 20.30 -8.36
CA GLY A 179 21.14 18.87 -8.09
C GLY A 179 20.42 18.52 -6.79
N TYR A 180 19.39 17.66 -6.86
CA TYR A 180 18.67 17.18 -5.69
C TYR A 180 19.46 16.05 -5.04
N TYR A 181 20.27 16.35 -4.03
CA TYR A 181 20.88 15.32 -3.17
C TYR A 181 19.84 14.80 -2.17
N ARG A 182 19.69 13.48 -2.08
CA ARG A 182 18.81 12.84 -1.10
C ARG A 182 19.54 11.76 -0.32
N PRO A 183 19.25 11.59 0.98
CA PRO A 183 19.84 10.51 1.77
C PRO A 183 19.20 9.17 1.37
N VAL A 184 19.98 8.27 0.81
CA VAL A 184 19.60 6.89 0.51
C VAL A 184 20.27 5.96 1.51
N ARG A 185 19.54 4.93 1.97
CA ARG A 185 20.08 3.92 2.88
C ARG A 185 20.81 2.87 2.07
N MET A 186 22.12 2.74 2.29
CA MET A 186 22.96 1.73 1.65
C MET A 186 23.47 0.74 2.69
N LEU A 187 23.60 -0.53 2.31
CA LEU A 187 24.23 -1.55 3.13
C LEU A 187 25.74 -1.51 2.87
N VAL A 188 26.53 -1.14 3.86
CA VAL A 188 28.00 -1.10 3.78
C VAL A 188 28.55 -1.94 4.93
N ASN A 189 29.28 -3.00 4.62
CA ASN A 189 29.84 -3.93 5.60
C ASN A 189 28.80 -4.49 6.60
N GLY A 190 27.59 -4.78 6.12
CA GLY A 190 26.47 -5.28 6.94
C GLY A 190 25.74 -4.22 7.76
N ALA A 191 26.19 -2.96 7.76
CA ALA A 191 25.52 -1.85 8.43
C ALA A 191 24.73 -0.99 7.43
N VAL A 192 23.55 -0.52 7.84
CA VAL A 192 22.73 0.40 7.03
C VAL A 192 23.17 1.85 7.30
N VAL A 193 23.81 2.49 6.33
CA VAL A 193 24.36 3.85 6.44
C VAL A 193 23.58 4.80 5.51
N PRO A 194 23.18 6.01 5.96
CA PRO A 194 22.62 7.02 5.08
C PRO A 194 23.75 7.66 4.24
N VAL A 195 23.64 7.58 2.93
CA VAL A 195 24.58 8.18 1.96
C VAL A 195 23.83 9.24 1.16
N GLN A 196 24.41 10.43 1.05
CA GLN A 196 23.85 11.48 0.20
C GLN A 196 24.15 11.16 -1.26
N VAL A 197 23.12 11.00 -2.06
CA VAL A 197 23.26 10.71 -3.49
C VAL A 197 22.54 11.76 -4.31
N ASN A 198 23.15 12.16 -5.43
CA ASN A 198 22.48 12.98 -6.43
C ASN A 198 21.43 12.12 -7.16
N VAL A 199 20.18 12.55 -7.12
CA VAL A 199 19.08 11.81 -7.74
C VAL A 199 19.23 11.73 -9.27
N GLN A 200 19.83 12.74 -9.91
CA GLN A 200 20.07 12.71 -11.36
C GLN A 200 21.09 11.64 -11.74
N ASP A 201 22.21 11.58 -11.02
CA ASP A 201 23.26 10.58 -11.27
C ASP A 201 22.75 9.17 -10.98
N LEU A 202 21.95 9.00 -9.92
CA LEU A 202 21.34 7.72 -9.59
C LEU A 202 20.41 7.23 -10.71
N LEU A 203 19.56 8.10 -11.25
CA LEU A 203 18.68 7.78 -12.37
C LEU A 203 19.48 7.44 -13.64
N ALA A 204 20.54 8.21 -13.94
CA ALA A 204 21.43 7.93 -15.06
C ALA A 204 22.11 6.55 -14.94
N CYS A 205 22.59 6.19 -13.75
CA CYS A 205 23.16 4.86 -13.49
C CYS A 205 22.14 3.73 -13.70
N PHE A 206 20.88 3.92 -13.30
CA PHE A 206 19.83 2.91 -13.54
C PHE A 206 19.52 2.74 -15.04
N THR A 207 19.53 3.82 -15.82
CA THR A 207 19.33 3.71 -17.29
C THR A 207 20.47 2.99 -18.00
N LEU A 208 21.71 3.07 -17.48
CA LEU A 208 22.85 2.33 -18.02
C LEU A 208 22.81 0.84 -17.65
N PHE A 209 22.34 0.50 -16.46
CA PHE A 209 22.23 -0.89 -16.00
C PHE A 209 21.15 -1.70 -16.77
N GLN A 210 20.04 -1.05 -17.15
CA GLN A 210 19.02 -1.70 -17.99
C GLN A 210 19.52 -2.03 -19.40
N GLN A 211 20.47 -1.26 -19.94
CA GLN A 211 21.03 -1.54 -21.27
C GLN A 211 22.00 -2.73 -21.26
N GLN A 212 22.66 -3.01 -20.15
CA GLN A 212 23.57 -4.17 -20.04
C GLN A 212 22.84 -5.50 -19.83
N THR A 213 21.62 -5.48 -19.29
CA THR A 213 20.82 -6.70 -19.09
C THR A 213 20.05 -7.15 -20.33
N LEU A 214 19.91 -6.29 -21.35
CA LEU A 214 19.18 -6.63 -22.59
C LEU A 214 20.08 -7.18 -23.72
N VAL A 215 21.42 -7.06 -23.62
CA VAL A 215 22.36 -7.45 -24.69
C VAL A 215 23.13 -8.74 -24.36
N GLY A 216 22.82 -9.40 -23.24
CA GLY A 216 23.58 -10.56 -22.74
C GLY A 216 22.98 -11.95 -22.97
N SER A 217 21.87 -12.10 -23.70
CA SER A 217 21.24 -13.42 -23.91
C SER A 217 21.00 -13.73 -25.38
N THR A 218 22.07 -13.89 -26.13
CA THR A 218 22.07 -14.65 -27.39
C THR A 218 23.05 -15.81 -27.26
N ASP A 219 22.43 -16.99 -27.23
CA ASP A 219 22.81 -18.23 -27.87
C ASP A 219 23.78 -19.23 -27.21
N GLU A 220 23.28 -20.47 -27.28
CA GLU A 220 23.91 -21.80 -27.24
C GLU A 220 24.42 -22.26 -25.85
N ASP A 221 24.22 -23.50 -25.39
CA ASP A 221 24.16 -24.77 -26.12
C ASP A 221 23.76 -25.90 -25.15
N GLY A 222 23.40 -27.07 -25.67
CA GLY A 222 23.66 -28.34 -24.96
C GLY A 222 22.47 -29.18 -24.51
N ARG A 223 21.82 -29.82 -25.49
CA ARG A 223 21.30 -31.20 -25.46
C ARG A 223 21.66 -32.04 -24.22
N ARG A 224 20.66 -32.72 -23.65
CA ARG A 224 20.81 -34.10 -23.16
C ARG A 224 19.47 -34.82 -23.11
N ASP A 225 19.28 -35.67 -24.11
CA ASP A 225 18.36 -36.80 -24.13
C ASP A 225 18.67 -37.77 -22.98
N TYR A 226 17.63 -38.20 -22.26
CA TYR A 226 17.56 -39.54 -21.67
C TYR A 226 16.11 -40.01 -21.72
N ASP A 227 15.82 -40.62 -22.87
CA ASP A 227 15.18 -41.92 -23.03
C ASP A 227 14.83 -42.67 -21.72
N ARG A 228 13.53 -42.87 -21.47
CA ARG A 228 13.05 -44.03 -20.70
C ARG A 228 11.63 -44.39 -21.11
N GLY A 229 11.52 -45.38 -22.00
CA GLY A 229 10.31 -46.20 -22.17
C GLY A 229 9.80 -46.71 -20.81
N GLY A 230 8.51 -46.92 -20.61
CA GLY A 230 7.61 -47.64 -21.48
C GLY A 230 7.07 -48.78 -20.62
N HIS A 231 5.76 -48.82 -20.41
CA HIS A 231 5.01 -50.05 -20.16
C HIS A 231 3.52 -49.76 -20.34
N GLU A 232 3.05 -50.12 -21.52
CA GLU A 232 1.67 -50.55 -21.74
C GLU A 232 1.35 -51.72 -20.81
N ALA A 233 0.16 -51.69 -20.24
CA ALA A 233 -0.59 -52.89 -19.92
C ALA A 233 -2.05 -52.61 -20.27
N VAL A 234 -2.45 -53.24 -21.37
CA VAL A 234 -3.80 -53.40 -21.89
C VAL A 234 -4.35 -54.69 -21.26
N ASP A 235 -5.51 -54.63 -20.61
CA ASP A 235 -6.49 -55.73 -20.40
C ASP A 235 -7.48 -55.26 -19.33
N GLY A 236 -8.80 -55.32 -19.47
CA GLY A 236 -9.63 -55.91 -20.51
C GLY A 236 -11.11 -55.62 -20.25
N ALA A 237 -11.91 -55.83 -21.30
CA ALA A 237 -13.31 -56.28 -21.35
C ALA A 237 -14.34 -55.78 -20.30
N ASP A 238 -15.28 -54.93 -20.75
CA ASP A 238 -16.73 -55.20 -21.00
C ASP A 238 -17.47 -56.30 -20.19
N PRO A 239 -18.82 -56.37 -20.22
CA PRO A 239 -19.86 -55.35 -20.02
C PRO A 239 -21.00 -55.91 -19.10
N ASP A 240 -22.14 -55.19 -19.04
CA ASP A 240 -23.48 -55.68 -18.65
C ASP A 240 -23.76 -56.14 -17.20
N GLY A 241 -24.62 -55.36 -16.54
CA GLY A 241 -25.24 -55.67 -15.25
C GLY A 241 -26.62 -55.04 -15.18
N ASP A 242 -27.52 -55.58 -16.00
CA ASP A 242 -28.95 -55.35 -16.01
C ASP A 242 -29.60 -55.84 -14.69
N THR A 243 -30.80 -55.33 -14.43
CA THR A 243 -31.92 -55.95 -13.66
C THR A 243 -32.18 -55.73 -12.14
N PHE A 244 -33.47 -55.39 -11.91
CA PHE A 244 -34.41 -55.64 -10.79
C PHE A 244 -34.25 -54.79 -9.49
N GLU A 245 -35.27 -54.15 -8.91
CA GLU A 245 -36.75 -54.13 -9.00
C GLU A 245 -37.31 -52.70 -8.87
#